data_AF-A0AB33A546-F1
#
_entry.id   AF-A0AB33A546-F1
#
_cell.length_a   1.000
_cell.length_b   1.000
_cell.length_c   1.000
_cell.angle_alpha   90.00
_cell.angle_beta   90.00
_cell.angle_gamma   90.00
#
_symmetry.space_group_name_H-M   'P 1'
#
loop_
_entity.id
_entity.type
_entity.pdbx_description
1 polymer ?
#
loop_
_entity_poly.entity_id
_entity_poly.type
_entity_poly.pdbx_seq_one_letter_code
_entity_poly.pdbx_strand_id
1 'polypeptide(L)'
;MPSYYTGGWDIELPDGRKVELDETQHFNRYRVISLQQEWARELPWRGEYLDYSRRFEFVCWRVSSGGGGWTNPSAEEMFGSAGTGGVLEGAGSPRWRQRALYDATKDIAALHGAVRLARLSVWDSVDGVLLGNTLAGLAGVDKEALIGLLVSLRLGWGLSMTCVGLVPNPEPHAREIWH
;
A
#
# COMPACT_ATOMS: atom_id res chain seq x y z
N MET A 1 -14.91 17.42 5.35
CA MET A 1 -13.49 17.49 5.75
C MET A 1 -12.69 18.08 4.58
N PRO A 2 -11.46 18.59 4.79
CA PRO A 2 -10.55 18.91 3.69
C PRO A 2 -10.31 17.70 2.79
N SER A 3 -10.01 17.92 1.50
CA SER A 3 -9.63 16.82 0.61
C SER A 3 -8.27 16.26 1.02
N TYR A 4 -8.23 14.98 1.38
CA TYR A 4 -7.01 14.31 1.81
C TYR A 4 -6.21 13.87 0.58
N TYR A 5 -5.47 14.81 -0.02
CA TYR A 5 -4.65 14.54 -1.19
C TYR A 5 -3.33 13.85 -0.80
N THR A 6 -3.43 12.56 -0.48
CA THR A 6 -2.38 11.63 -0.88
C THR A 6 -2.28 11.65 -2.42
N GLY A 7 -1.08 11.48 -2.97
CA GLY A 7 -0.89 11.37 -4.41
C GLY A 7 -1.66 10.20 -5.04
N GLY A 8 -1.57 10.08 -6.37
CA GLY A 8 -2.25 9.04 -7.13
C GLY A 8 -2.07 7.63 -6.55
N TRP A 9 -3.14 6.83 -6.66
CA TRP A 9 -3.13 5.39 -6.39
C TRP A 9 -2.85 4.65 -7.70
N ASP A 10 -2.13 3.53 -7.63
CA ASP A 10 -1.74 2.79 -8.84
C ASP A 10 -2.95 2.15 -9.53
N ILE A 11 -3.89 1.61 -8.73
CA ILE A 11 -5.14 1.03 -9.22
C ILE A 11 -6.30 1.43 -8.29
N GLU A 12 -7.46 1.72 -8.88
CA GLU A 12 -8.75 1.76 -8.19
C GLU A 12 -9.63 0.61 -8.68
N LEU A 13 -10.16 -0.18 -7.74
CA LEU A 13 -11.06 -1.29 -8.02
C LEU A 13 -12.51 -0.79 -8.09
N PRO A 14 -13.42 -1.49 -8.81
CA PRO A 14 -14.82 -1.07 -8.95
C PRO A 14 -15.63 -0.94 -7.64
N ASP A 15 -15.13 -1.49 -6.52
CA ASP A 15 -15.73 -1.33 -5.19
C ASP A 15 -15.13 -0.16 -4.38
N GLY A 16 -14.38 0.74 -5.03
CA GLY A 16 -13.75 1.91 -4.41
C GLY A 16 -12.53 1.60 -3.54
N ARG A 17 -12.04 0.34 -3.55
CA ARG A 17 -10.73 0.02 -2.96
C ARG A 17 -9.63 0.64 -3.80
N LYS A 18 -8.66 1.26 -3.12
CA LYS A 18 -7.40 1.67 -3.73
C LYS A 18 -6.38 0.54 -3.51
N VAL A 19 -5.59 0.25 -4.53
CA VAL A 19 -4.43 -0.65 -4.44
C VAL A 19 -3.17 0.18 -4.67
N GLU A 20 -2.18 -0.04 -3.82
CA GLU A 20 -0.83 0.53 -3.96
C GLU A 20 0.19 -0.58 -4.16
N LEU A 21 1.06 -0.38 -5.15
CA LEU A 21 2.14 -1.30 -5.48
C LEU A 21 3.46 -0.77 -4.91
N ASP A 22 3.86 -1.34 -3.78
CA ASP A 22 5.11 -1.02 -3.11
C ASP A 22 6.29 -1.62 -3.86
N GLU A 23 6.98 -0.75 -4.62
CA GLU A 23 8.29 -1.04 -5.19
C GLU A 23 9.39 -1.13 -4.11
N THR A 24 10.53 -1.69 -4.51
CA THR A 24 11.78 -1.85 -3.75
C THR A 24 12.13 -0.71 -2.79
N GLN A 25 11.92 0.56 -3.17
CA GLN A 25 12.35 1.74 -2.40
C GLN A 25 11.52 1.96 -1.11
N HIS A 26 10.32 1.36 -1.01
CA HIS A 26 9.51 1.40 0.21
C HIS A 26 10.10 0.54 1.35
N PHE A 27 10.94 -0.45 1.03
CA PHE A 27 11.46 -1.45 1.98
C PHE A 27 12.81 -1.02 2.56
N ASN A 28 12.75 -0.14 3.58
CA ASN A 28 13.93 0.47 4.20
C ASN A 28 13.76 0.70 5.72
N ARG A 29 14.85 1.03 6.44
CA ARG A 29 14.86 1.28 7.89
C ARG A 29 13.82 2.30 8.39
N TYR A 30 13.47 3.31 7.60
CA TYR A 30 12.46 4.29 8.00
C TYR A 30 11.03 3.73 7.89
N ARG A 31 10.78 2.79 6.96
CA ARG A 31 9.54 2.00 6.91
C ARG A 31 9.43 1.05 8.11
N VAL A 32 10.56 0.48 8.57
CA VAL A 32 10.61 -0.28 9.83
C VAL A 32 10.19 0.62 11.01
N ILE A 33 10.71 1.85 11.08
CA ILE A 33 10.36 2.81 12.14
C ILE A 33 8.87 3.18 12.11
N SER A 34 8.25 3.40 10.95
CA SER A 34 6.82 3.68 10.89
C SER A 34 5.94 2.47 11.23
N LEU A 35 6.33 1.26 10.84
CA LEU A 35 5.62 0.03 11.19
C LEU A 35 5.89 -0.46 12.62
N GLN A 36 6.85 0.12 13.34
CA GLN A 36 7.09 -0.14 14.76
C GLN A 36 6.18 0.69 15.70
N GLN A 37 5.46 1.69 15.18
CA GLN A 37 4.55 2.53 15.97
C GLN A 37 3.32 1.74 16.49
N GLU A 38 2.69 2.24 17.55
CA GLU A 38 1.58 1.53 18.22
C GLU A 38 0.37 1.31 17.30
N TRP A 39 -0.06 2.36 16.61
CA TRP A 39 -1.18 2.33 15.65
C TRP A 39 -0.94 1.35 14.48
N ALA A 40 0.33 1.08 14.14
CA ALA A 40 0.64 0.18 13.03
C ALA A 40 0.30 -1.29 13.37
N ARG A 41 0.11 -1.64 14.65
CA ARG A 41 -0.15 -3.02 15.11
C ARG A 41 -1.38 -3.67 14.48
N GLU A 42 -2.34 -2.87 14.02
CA GLU A 42 -3.61 -3.30 13.41
C GLU A 42 -3.55 -3.43 11.88
N LEU A 43 -2.44 -3.05 11.23
CA LEU A 43 -2.29 -3.17 9.78
C LEU A 43 -2.02 -4.64 9.38
N PRO A 44 -2.74 -5.22 8.41
CA PRO A 44 -2.60 -6.63 8.05
C PRO A 44 -1.24 -6.95 7.42
N TRP A 45 -0.66 -6.00 6.67
CA TRP A 45 0.65 -6.13 6.00
C TRP A 45 1.87 -5.88 6.91
N ARG A 46 1.67 -5.65 8.21
CA ARG A 46 2.76 -5.21 9.11
C ARG A 46 3.84 -6.28 9.32
N GLY A 47 3.48 -7.56 9.41
CA GLY A 47 4.45 -8.62 9.70
C GLY A 47 5.43 -8.79 8.54
N GLU A 48 4.85 -8.93 7.36
CA GLU A 48 5.47 -9.09 6.04
C GLU A 48 6.36 -7.88 5.74
N TYR A 49 5.82 -6.65 5.85
CA TYR A 49 6.58 -5.44 5.53
C TYR A 49 7.71 -5.17 6.53
N LEU A 50 7.60 -5.63 7.78
CA LEU A 50 8.70 -5.60 8.75
C LEU A 50 9.81 -6.63 8.44
N ASP A 51 9.49 -7.79 7.86
CA ASP A 51 10.51 -8.71 7.32
C ASP A 51 11.13 -8.13 6.05
N TYR A 52 10.31 -7.78 5.05
CA TYR A 52 10.75 -7.26 3.76
C TYR A 52 11.67 -6.05 3.92
N SER A 53 11.32 -5.09 4.80
CA SER A 53 12.13 -3.88 5.03
C SER A 53 13.45 -4.15 5.76
N ARG A 54 13.63 -5.32 6.39
CA ARG A 54 14.91 -5.75 6.98
C ARG A 54 15.71 -6.59 6.00
N ARG A 55 15.05 -7.56 5.35
CA ARG A 55 15.63 -8.53 4.43
C ARG A 55 16.09 -7.90 3.11
N PHE A 56 15.38 -6.88 2.64
CA PHE A 56 15.59 -6.27 1.34
C PHE A 56 16.06 -4.80 1.37
N GLU A 57 16.45 -4.23 2.54
CA GLU A 57 17.03 -2.88 2.60
C GLU A 57 18.27 -2.77 1.69
N PHE A 58 19.07 -3.83 1.55
CA PHE A 58 20.19 -3.88 0.59
C PHE A 58 19.74 -3.65 -0.87
N VAL A 59 18.57 -4.15 -1.26
CA VAL A 59 18.03 -3.95 -2.60
C VAL A 59 17.53 -2.51 -2.76
N CYS A 60 16.82 -1.98 -1.75
CA CYS A 60 16.45 -0.56 -1.67
C CYS A 60 17.67 0.36 -1.80
N TRP A 61 18.75 0.05 -1.06
CA TRP A 61 20.03 0.74 -1.13
C TRP A 61 20.63 0.69 -2.53
N ARG A 62 20.64 -0.47 -3.20
CA ARG A 62 21.16 -0.57 -4.58
C ARG A 62 20.39 0.28 -5.59
N VAL A 63 19.08 0.47 -5.43
CA VAL A 63 18.26 1.25 -6.38
C VAL A 63 18.07 2.72 -6.00
N SER A 64 18.34 3.11 -4.75
CA SER A 64 18.00 4.45 -4.24
C SER A 64 19.01 5.09 -3.28
N SER A 65 20.24 4.59 -3.23
CA SER A 65 21.38 5.23 -2.55
C SER A 65 21.89 6.51 -3.23
N GLY A 66 21.45 6.81 -4.45
CA GLY A 66 21.90 7.96 -5.24
C GLY A 66 20.76 8.82 -5.80
N GLY A 67 21.10 10.06 -6.19
CA GLY A 67 20.22 11.00 -6.89
C GLY A 67 18.89 11.25 -6.18
N GLY A 68 17.82 11.39 -6.97
CA GLY A 68 16.44 11.65 -6.48
C GLY A 68 15.83 10.53 -5.64
N GLY A 69 16.48 9.36 -5.55
CA GLY A 69 16.16 8.30 -4.59
C GLY A 69 16.73 8.56 -3.20
N TRP A 70 17.86 9.25 -3.11
CA TRP A 70 18.55 9.61 -1.87
C TRP A 70 18.10 10.96 -1.30
N THR A 71 18.04 11.98 -2.16
CA THR A 71 17.62 13.32 -1.74
C THR A 71 16.97 14.13 -2.86
N ASN A 72 16.12 15.09 -2.49
CA ASN A 72 15.66 16.18 -3.35
C ASN A 72 15.22 17.36 -2.45
N PRO A 73 15.04 18.59 -3.00
CA PRO A 73 14.75 19.77 -2.18
C PRO A 73 13.54 19.63 -1.25
N SER A 74 12.45 19.02 -1.72
CA SER A 74 11.23 18.79 -0.93
C SER A 74 11.44 17.83 0.24
N ALA A 75 12.35 16.86 0.10
CA ALA A 75 12.69 15.95 1.20
C ALA A 75 13.65 16.62 2.21
N GLU A 76 14.56 17.48 1.75
CA GLU A 76 15.44 18.25 2.65
C GLU A 76 14.69 19.34 3.41
N GLU A 77 13.67 19.94 2.82
CA GLU A 77 12.73 20.84 3.49
C GLU A 77 11.99 20.15 4.65
N MET A 78 11.68 18.85 4.52
CA MET A 78 10.95 18.07 5.54
C MET A 78 11.85 17.41 6.59
N PHE A 79 13.09 17.02 6.24
CA PHE A 79 13.95 16.18 7.10
C PHE A 79 15.37 16.70 7.33
N GLY A 80 15.70 17.89 6.77
CA GLY A 80 17.06 18.43 6.75
C GLY A 80 17.92 17.86 5.62
N SER A 81 19.09 18.47 5.41
CA SER A 81 20.04 18.10 4.36
C SER A 81 20.50 16.64 4.44
N ALA A 82 20.74 16.03 3.29
CA ALA A 82 21.15 14.62 3.21
C ALA A 82 22.56 14.36 3.77
N GLY A 83 22.75 13.13 4.25
CA GLY A 83 24.09 12.55 4.42
C GLY A 83 24.72 12.18 3.08
N THR A 84 25.99 11.78 3.11
CA THR A 84 26.71 11.25 1.94
C THR A 84 25.92 10.13 1.27
N GLY A 85 25.81 10.16 -0.07
CA GLY A 85 25.05 9.17 -0.85
C GLY A 85 25.40 7.74 -0.49
N GLY A 86 24.40 6.95 -0.08
CA GLY A 86 24.56 5.56 0.33
C GLY A 86 25.12 5.32 1.73
N VAL A 87 25.55 6.35 2.48
CA VAL A 87 25.93 6.23 3.89
C VAL A 87 24.65 6.37 4.73
N LEU A 88 24.20 5.28 5.34
CA LEU A 88 22.88 5.19 5.99
C LEU A 88 22.89 5.68 7.45
N GLU A 89 24.07 6.07 7.93
CA GLU A 89 24.37 6.53 9.28
C GLU A 89 24.24 8.06 9.39
N GLY A 90 24.01 8.57 10.59
CA GLY A 90 23.81 10.00 10.83
C GLY A 90 22.54 10.54 10.16
N ALA A 91 22.70 11.46 9.20
CA ALA A 91 21.57 12.03 8.45
C ALA A 91 20.93 11.00 7.50
N GLY A 92 21.73 10.18 6.82
CA GLY A 92 21.25 9.24 5.81
C GLY A 92 20.45 9.91 4.68
N SER A 93 19.40 9.23 4.21
CA SER A 93 18.50 9.68 3.13
C SER A 93 17.26 10.45 3.64
N PRO A 94 17.10 11.74 3.29
CA PRO A 94 15.84 12.46 3.49
C PRO A 94 14.70 11.88 2.65
N ARG A 95 14.98 11.38 1.43
CA ARG A 95 13.93 10.85 0.54
C ARG A 95 13.33 9.54 1.03
N TRP A 96 14.11 8.69 1.69
CA TRP A 96 13.59 7.46 2.30
C TRP A 96 12.72 7.77 3.52
N ARG A 97 13.10 8.77 4.33
CA ARG A 97 12.26 9.30 5.43
C ARG A 97 10.94 9.86 4.89
N GLN A 98 10.99 10.63 3.81
CA GLN A 98 9.81 11.18 3.14
C GLN A 98 8.88 10.08 2.62
N ARG A 99 9.42 9.06 1.94
CA ARG A 99 8.61 7.91 1.46
C ARG A 99 7.95 7.18 2.65
N ALA A 100 8.72 6.83 3.68
CA ALA A 100 8.21 6.12 4.85
C ALA A 100 7.17 6.94 5.66
N LEU A 101 7.26 8.27 5.66
CA LEU A 101 6.24 9.16 6.23
C LEU A 101 4.97 9.15 5.36
N TYR A 102 5.08 9.24 4.03
CA TYR A 102 3.92 9.18 3.13
C TYR A 102 3.23 7.82 3.20
N ASP A 103 4.00 6.73 3.29
CA ASP A 103 3.48 5.37 3.53
C ASP A 103 2.68 5.30 4.83
N ALA A 104 3.24 5.82 5.94
CA ALA A 104 2.56 5.87 7.24
C ALA A 104 1.29 6.75 7.20
N THR A 105 1.35 7.86 6.47
CA THR A 105 0.23 8.79 6.28
C THR A 105 -0.93 8.08 5.57
N LYS A 106 -0.64 7.26 4.55
CA LYS A 106 -1.64 6.40 3.89
C LYS A 106 -2.13 5.26 4.80
N ASP A 107 -1.24 4.60 5.54
CA ASP A 107 -1.61 3.52 6.47
C ASP A 107 -2.58 4.02 7.56
N ILE A 108 -2.32 5.19 8.15
CA ILE A 108 -3.17 5.82 9.18
C ILE A 108 -4.55 6.20 8.59
N ALA A 109 -4.60 6.71 7.36
CA ALA A 109 -5.85 6.99 6.68
C ALA A 109 -6.66 5.72 6.38
N ALA A 110 -6.00 4.60 6.09
CA ALA A 110 -6.64 3.31 5.90
C ALA A 110 -7.17 2.72 7.22
N LEU A 111 -6.38 2.80 8.29
CA LEU A 111 -6.75 2.36 9.64
C LEU A 111 -8.00 3.08 10.16
N HIS A 112 -8.08 4.39 9.97
CA HIS A 112 -9.26 5.18 10.34
C HIS A 112 -10.37 5.20 9.27
N GLY A 113 -10.30 4.34 8.25
CA GLY A 113 -11.36 4.14 7.26
C GLY A 113 -11.60 5.31 6.29
N ALA A 114 -10.69 6.30 6.24
CA ALA A 114 -10.75 7.41 5.28
C ALA A 114 -10.41 6.94 3.84
N VAL A 115 -9.75 5.79 3.70
CA VAL A 115 -9.56 5.07 2.44
C VAL A 115 -9.70 3.56 2.65
N ARG A 116 -10.29 2.84 1.69
CA ARG A 116 -10.27 1.37 1.65
C ARG A 116 -8.99 0.93 0.93
N LEU A 117 -7.91 0.69 1.66
CA LEU A 117 -6.59 0.40 1.09
C LEU A 117 -6.31 -1.11 1.07
N ALA A 118 -5.75 -1.60 -0.03
CA ALA A 118 -4.91 -2.80 -0.05
C ALA A 118 -3.50 -2.42 -0.53
N ARG A 119 -2.48 -3.05 0.03
CA ARG A 119 -1.09 -2.90 -0.43
C ARG A 119 -0.61 -4.22 -1.04
N LEU A 120 0.19 -4.13 -2.09
CA LEU A 120 0.93 -5.26 -2.68
C LEU A 120 2.40 -4.90 -2.70
N SER A 121 3.27 -5.82 -2.31
CA SER A 121 4.72 -5.69 -2.41
C SER A 121 5.25 -6.41 -3.65
N VAL A 122 6.31 -5.87 -4.25
CA VAL A 122 7.15 -6.63 -5.20
C VAL A 122 7.75 -7.91 -4.59
N TRP A 123 7.75 -8.04 -3.26
CA TRP A 123 8.21 -9.21 -2.50
C TRP A 123 7.11 -10.21 -2.15
N ASP A 124 5.83 -9.88 -2.35
CA ASP A 124 4.74 -10.82 -2.10
C ASP A 124 4.80 -11.98 -3.08
N SER A 125 4.40 -13.16 -2.60
CA SER A 125 4.32 -14.37 -3.41
C SER A 125 2.87 -14.79 -3.67
N VAL A 126 2.55 -15.00 -4.94
CA VAL A 126 1.29 -15.58 -5.41
C VAL A 126 1.64 -16.89 -6.09
N ASP A 127 1.12 -18.01 -5.58
CA ASP A 127 1.40 -19.39 -6.03
C ASP A 127 2.90 -19.71 -6.24
N GLY A 128 3.76 -19.19 -5.37
CA GLY A 128 5.21 -19.37 -5.40
C GLY A 128 5.96 -18.42 -6.35
N VAL A 129 5.25 -17.59 -7.12
CA VAL A 129 5.83 -16.54 -7.96
C VAL A 129 5.91 -15.23 -7.16
N LEU A 130 7.06 -14.55 -7.18
CA LEU A 130 7.19 -13.20 -6.61
C LEU A 130 6.56 -12.16 -7.56
N LEU A 131 5.74 -11.24 -7.06
CA LEU A 131 5.10 -10.22 -7.89
C LEU A 131 6.11 -9.35 -8.65
N GLY A 132 7.28 -9.07 -8.08
CA GLY A 132 8.38 -8.38 -8.76
C GLY A 132 8.89 -9.11 -10.01
N ASN A 133 8.85 -10.44 -10.05
CA ASN A 133 9.21 -11.22 -11.25
C ASN A 133 8.13 -11.07 -12.33
N THR A 134 6.85 -11.08 -11.96
CA THR A 134 5.73 -10.86 -12.89
C THR A 134 5.78 -9.46 -13.50
N LEU A 135 6.04 -8.43 -12.68
CA LEU A 135 6.19 -7.05 -13.11
C LEU A 135 7.39 -6.83 -14.04
N ALA A 136 8.47 -7.60 -13.82
CA ALA A 136 9.63 -7.64 -14.71
C ALA A 136 9.43 -8.50 -15.99
N GLY A 137 8.24 -9.10 -16.19
CA GLY A 137 7.94 -9.97 -17.33
C GLY A 137 8.64 -11.34 -17.28
N LEU A 138 9.20 -11.74 -16.14
CA LEU A 138 9.98 -12.96 -15.95
C LEU A 138 9.12 -14.18 -15.57
N ALA A 139 7.86 -13.96 -15.18
CA ALA A 139 6.91 -15.00 -14.80
C ALA A 139 5.46 -14.58 -15.08
N GLY A 140 4.56 -15.56 -15.25
CA GLY A 140 3.12 -15.32 -15.13
C GLY A 140 2.67 -15.34 -13.68
N VAL A 141 1.47 -14.83 -13.40
CA VAL A 141 0.80 -14.93 -12.09
C VAL A 141 -0.61 -15.47 -12.30
N ASP A 142 -1.11 -16.32 -11.40
CA ASP A 142 -2.53 -16.68 -11.43
C ASP A 142 -3.40 -15.49 -10.97
N LYS A 143 -4.49 -15.27 -11.71
CA LYS A 143 -5.37 -14.13 -11.51
C LYS A 143 -6.24 -14.29 -10.26
N GLU A 144 -6.74 -15.48 -9.99
CA GLU A 144 -7.65 -15.72 -8.87
C GLU A 144 -6.87 -15.81 -7.54
N ALA A 145 -5.66 -16.36 -7.57
CA ALA A 145 -4.73 -16.30 -6.45
C ALA A 145 -4.29 -14.84 -6.12
N LEU A 146 -4.04 -14.00 -7.13
CA LEU A 146 -3.77 -12.57 -6.94
C LEU A 146 -4.99 -11.82 -6.36
N ILE A 147 -6.20 -12.16 -6.80
CA ILE A 147 -7.45 -11.63 -6.19
C ILE A 147 -7.58 -12.09 -4.73
N GLY A 148 -7.22 -13.35 -4.43
CA GLY A 148 -7.17 -13.88 -3.06
C GLY A 148 -6.21 -13.08 -2.16
N LEU A 149 -5.00 -12.78 -2.64
CA LEU A 149 -4.03 -11.94 -1.93
C LEU A 149 -4.63 -10.54 -1.64
N LEU A 150 -5.24 -9.89 -2.64
CA LEU A 150 -5.93 -8.60 -2.50
C LEU A 150 -7.17 -8.61 -1.58
N VAL A 151 -7.72 -9.78 -1.26
CA VAL A 151 -8.77 -9.94 -0.24
C VAL A 151 -8.18 -10.10 1.16
N SER A 152 -6.97 -10.67 1.29
CA SER A 152 -6.26 -10.80 2.56
C SER A 152 -5.59 -9.50 3.02
N LEU A 153 -4.90 -8.78 2.13
CA LEU A 153 -4.10 -7.59 2.45
C LEU A 153 -4.90 -6.27 2.50
N ARG A 154 -6.16 -6.31 2.97
CA ARG A 154 -7.09 -5.16 2.94
C ARG A 154 -7.37 -4.55 4.32
N LEU A 155 -7.51 -3.22 4.36
CA LEU A 155 -8.18 -2.47 5.42
C LEU A 155 -9.47 -1.83 4.91
N GLY A 156 -10.45 -1.69 5.83
CA GLY A 156 -11.74 -1.06 5.56
C GLY A 156 -12.88 -2.05 5.28
N TRP A 157 -13.63 -2.34 6.35
CA TRP A 157 -14.89 -3.11 6.42
C TRP A 157 -14.84 -4.55 5.88
N GLY A 158 -15.02 -5.51 6.80
CA GLY A 158 -15.40 -6.86 6.43
C GLY A 158 -16.80 -6.86 5.83
N LEU A 159 -16.92 -7.32 4.58
CA LEU A 159 -18.22 -7.71 4.03
C LEU A 159 -18.73 -8.94 4.79
N SER A 160 -19.92 -8.84 5.35
CA SER A 160 -20.71 -10.03 5.70
C SER A 160 -20.85 -10.91 4.45
N MET A 161 -20.75 -12.22 4.59
CA MET A 161 -20.96 -13.20 3.51
C MET A 161 -22.47 -13.37 3.20
N THR A 162 -23.15 -12.25 2.92
CA THR A 162 -24.58 -12.19 2.62
C THR A 162 -24.87 -11.13 1.55
N CYS A 163 -24.44 -11.41 0.31
CA CYS A 163 -25.03 -10.82 -0.90
C CYS A 163 -24.81 -11.70 -2.16
N VAL A 164 -24.81 -13.03 -1.99
CA VAL A 164 -25.20 -13.94 -3.10
C VAL A 164 -26.72 -14.04 -3.04
N GLY A 165 -27.39 -13.08 -3.67
CA GLY A 165 -28.83 -12.93 -3.64
C GLY A 165 -29.32 -12.27 -4.92
N LEU A 166 -29.98 -13.07 -5.76
CA LEU A 166 -30.68 -12.57 -6.95
C LEU A 166 -31.74 -11.55 -6.51
N VAL A 167 -31.66 -10.32 -7.00
CA VAL A 167 -32.75 -9.35 -6.87
C VAL A 167 -33.79 -9.69 -7.94
N PRO A 168 -35.01 -10.16 -7.60
CA PRO A 168 -36.07 -10.35 -8.58
C PRO A 168 -36.59 -8.98 -9.02
N ASN A 169 -36.80 -8.81 -10.33
CA ASN A 169 -37.35 -7.57 -10.89
C ASN A 169 -38.83 -7.38 -10.48
N PRO A 170 -39.20 -6.27 -9.79
CA PRO A 170 -40.59 -5.92 -9.58
C PRO A 170 -41.15 -5.13 -10.78
N GLU A 171 -41.64 -5.85 -11.79
CA GLU A 171 -42.53 -5.27 -12.82
C GLU A 171 -43.84 -4.73 -12.17
N PRO A 172 -44.53 -3.76 -12.81
CA PRO A 172 -45.37 -2.81 -12.10
C PRO A 172 -46.80 -3.29 -11.86
N HIS A 173 -47.41 -2.78 -10.78
CA HIS A 173 -48.86 -2.72 -10.64
C HIS A 173 -49.33 -1.29 -10.36
N ALA A 174 -50.43 -0.91 -11.01
CA ALA A 174 -50.96 0.44 -11.02
C ALA A 174 -52.31 0.53 -10.30
N ARG A 175 -52.51 1.67 -9.62
CA ARG A 175 -53.78 2.41 -9.35
C ARG A 175 -54.97 1.71 -8.66
N GLU A 176 -55.64 2.51 -7.81
CA GLU A 176 -57.07 2.38 -7.41
C GLU A 176 -57.39 1.10 -6.58
N ILE A 177 -58.40 0.99 -5.71
CA ILE A 177 -59.50 1.86 -5.21
C ILE A 177 -59.88 1.33 -3.80
N TRP A 178 -60.59 1.97 -2.83
CA TRP A 178 -61.34 3.23 -2.61
C TRP A 178 -61.06 3.67 -1.14
N HIS A 179 -61.26 4.96 -0.79
CA HIS A 179 -62.16 5.37 0.31
C HIS A 179 -62.50 6.87 0.28
#